data_AF-A0A842SB82-F1
#
_entry.id   AF-A0A842SB82-F1
#
_cell.length_a   1.000
_cell.length_b   1.000
_cell.length_c   1.000
_cell.angle_alpha   90.00
_cell.angle_beta   90.00
_cell.angle_gamma   90.00
#
_symmetry.space_group_name_H-M   'P 1'
#
loop_
_entity.id
_entity.type
_entity.pdbx_description
1 polymer ?
#
loop_
_entity_poly.entity_id
_entity_poly.type
_entity_poly.pdbx_seq_one_letter_code
_entity_poly.pdbx_strand_id
1 'polypeptide(L)'
;MKLAKDVMKSDFRTIKEKQVLTKALADLSGISETVVILDDNNNYLGMMNQRSIIRKRSLHKDPSKSKVRGIIMSAPKINKETSIPECARLMISSNIPDLPITEDQKVIGVIDDDDILKSINDYDFSKEKIEKYMTKNPITAEPDSKISAVINTLKKNDISRLPIVSDKALIGLVTIHDIAKKALKKVESPNFGYVMDEKNPRYNHPVENIMTKQLVTVKKENSVQKTVDSMLTHSINSVLVINEHNRLSGIATRKDIMELVAQKAKGLIPPNININSKIDNLNKKLIGDKITEFSEKSPHLFKRAVYNIYIDEHRETFRDKRKLHVKLRVHTPAGRYIASSEGWDENNIIRDALEKIYRQAEKRLSLKDKSRKKTFGTLQVPAKKKDLSQKMLHGITKKQATEMGVNKLNKEIDVVIFDMDGTLIDSIPLHKKTYEEIFEEMDIPFTLDKFEEINGRDIRKSFEYIKENYGGEFDVSKAYEKKKKANIEISENADLFPQTKEILEKLKKSGYRLILATSATQKEAQNVIKRFELGGIFECATTADDIKKSKPHPSVFEECIDALNLDNKKSLVIEDSPRGIEAAKRAGMKVAAVATTHNKEQLREADYILDSIKEIEKLLV
;
A
#
# COMPACT_ATOMS: atom_id res chain seq x y z
N MET A 1 -3.00 -24.77 1.83
CA MET A 1 -4.00 -23.67 1.98
C MET A 1 -5.13 -23.99 1.04
N LYS A 2 -6.38 -23.86 1.48
CA LYS A 2 -7.55 -24.14 0.63
C LYS A 2 -7.59 -23.22 -0.60
N LEU A 3 -8.25 -23.73 -1.63
CA LEU A 3 -8.58 -23.08 -2.89
C LEU A 3 -10.10 -22.88 -2.99
N ALA A 4 -10.56 -22.06 -3.93
CA ALA A 4 -11.98 -21.76 -4.10
C ALA A 4 -12.84 -23.04 -4.25
N LYS A 5 -12.34 -24.03 -5.01
CA LYS A 5 -13.01 -25.33 -5.19
C LYS A 5 -13.24 -26.12 -3.91
N ASP A 6 -12.47 -25.87 -2.85
CA ASP A 6 -12.54 -26.63 -1.59
C ASP A 6 -13.66 -26.11 -0.66
N VAL A 7 -14.23 -24.93 -0.94
CA VAL A 7 -15.27 -24.29 -0.09
C VAL A 7 -16.45 -23.73 -0.86
N MET A 8 -16.42 -23.74 -2.20
CA MET A 8 -17.46 -23.11 -3.02
C MET A 8 -18.83 -23.76 -2.88
N LYS A 9 -19.87 -22.94 -3.02
CA LYS A 9 -21.26 -23.38 -3.14
C LYS A 9 -21.59 -23.62 -4.60
N SER A 10 -21.94 -24.86 -4.95
CA SER A 10 -22.46 -25.24 -6.26
C SER A 10 -23.96 -24.94 -6.41
N ASP A 11 -24.71 -24.90 -5.30
CA ASP A 11 -26.06 -24.38 -5.26
C ASP A 11 -26.02 -22.86 -5.03
N PHE A 12 -26.37 -22.09 -6.07
CA PHE A 12 -26.44 -20.64 -6.04
C PHE A 12 -27.61 -20.16 -6.92
N ARG A 13 -28.30 -19.11 -6.46
CA ARG A 13 -29.43 -18.55 -7.22
C ARG A 13 -28.93 -17.80 -8.46
N THR A 14 -29.68 -17.91 -9.54
CA THR A 14 -29.44 -17.17 -10.80
C THR A 14 -30.71 -16.42 -11.23
N ILE A 15 -30.54 -15.24 -11.83
CA ILE A 15 -31.64 -14.40 -12.35
C ILE A 15 -31.26 -13.87 -13.74
N LYS A 16 -32.24 -13.79 -14.64
CA LYS A 16 -32.04 -13.27 -16.01
C LYS A 16 -32.04 -11.74 -16.04
N GLU A 17 -31.15 -11.13 -16.82
CA GLU A 17 -31.02 -9.66 -16.90
C GLU A 17 -32.29 -8.93 -17.38
N LYS A 18 -33.14 -9.61 -18.16
CA LYS A 18 -34.41 -9.08 -18.65
C LYS A 18 -35.59 -9.27 -17.67
N GLN A 19 -35.39 -10.03 -16.58
CA GLN A 19 -36.41 -10.24 -15.55
C GLN A 19 -36.82 -8.92 -14.89
N VAL A 20 -38.10 -8.82 -14.52
CA VAL A 20 -38.65 -7.68 -13.79
C VAL A 20 -38.13 -7.69 -12.35
N LEU A 21 -37.70 -6.53 -11.87
CA LEU A 21 -37.06 -6.37 -10.57
C LEU A 21 -37.94 -6.80 -9.39
N THR A 22 -39.25 -6.56 -9.43
CA THR A 22 -40.17 -7.00 -8.36
C THR A 22 -40.24 -8.52 -8.23
N LYS A 23 -40.15 -9.26 -9.33
CA LYS A 23 -40.07 -10.74 -9.29
C LYS A 23 -38.72 -11.17 -8.72
N ALA A 24 -37.63 -10.61 -9.24
CA ALA A 24 -36.26 -10.84 -8.75
C ALA A 24 -36.06 -10.50 -7.26
N LEU A 25 -36.87 -9.59 -6.70
CA LEU A 25 -36.90 -9.24 -5.28
C LEU A 25 -37.66 -10.24 -4.41
N ALA A 26 -38.70 -10.89 -4.92
CA ALA A 26 -39.38 -11.98 -4.22
C ALA A 26 -38.46 -13.22 -4.08
N ASP A 27 -37.54 -13.40 -5.03
CA ASP A 27 -36.53 -14.46 -5.06
C ASP A 27 -35.33 -14.20 -4.09
N LEU A 28 -35.32 -13.08 -3.35
CA LEU A 28 -34.30 -12.68 -2.37
C LEU A 28 -34.85 -12.77 -0.92
N SER A 29 -34.28 -13.67 -0.12
CA SER A 29 -34.68 -13.91 1.27
C SER A 29 -33.93 -13.06 2.31
N GLY A 30 -32.85 -12.36 1.94
CA GLY A 30 -32.03 -11.58 2.88
C GLY A 30 -31.32 -10.35 2.31
N ILE A 31 -30.89 -9.45 3.21
CA ILE A 31 -30.24 -8.15 2.88
C ILE A 31 -28.81 -8.32 2.33
N SER A 32 -28.16 -9.43 2.67
CA SER A 32 -26.80 -9.79 2.24
C SER A 32 -26.75 -10.86 1.17
N GLU A 33 -27.87 -11.47 0.79
CA GLU A 33 -27.88 -12.46 -0.30
C GLU A 33 -27.52 -11.79 -1.62
N THR A 34 -26.53 -12.36 -2.30
CA THR A 34 -26.14 -11.98 -3.65
C THR A 34 -26.55 -13.09 -4.63
N VAL A 35 -27.05 -12.68 -5.79
CA VAL A 35 -27.58 -13.54 -6.84
C VAL A 35 -26.80 -13.29 -8.12
N VAL A 36 -26.50 -14.38 -8.85
CA VAL A 36 -25.78 -14.34 -10.11
C VAL A 36 -26.71 -13.88 -11.24
N ILE A 37 -26.30 -12.88 -12.01
CA ILE A 37 -27.08 -12.37 -13.15
C ILE A 37 -26.52 -12.93 -14.46
N LEU A 38 -27.43 -13.53 -15.23
CA LEU A 38 -27.13 -14.16 -16.51
C LEU A 38 -27.84 -13.45 -17.68
N ASP A 39 -27.26 -13.52 -18.87
CA ASP A 39 -27.97 -13.20 -20.12
C ASP A 39 -28.95 -14.32 -20.48
N ASP A 40 -29.71 -14.13 -21.57
CA ASP A 40 -30.67 -15.14 -22.05
C ASP A 40 -29.97 -16.46 -22.43
N ASN A 41 -28.72 -16.39 -22.92
CA ASN A 41 -27.87 -17.52 -23.33
C ASN A 41 -27.18 -18.25 -22.14
N ASN A 42 -27.38 -17.80 -20.89
CA ASN A 42 -26.72 -18.27 -19.66
C ASN A 42 -25.26 -17.82 -19.46
N ASN A 43 -24.79 -16.83 -20.20
CA ASN A 43 -23.49 -16.20 -19.95
C ASN A 43 -23.55 -15.30 -18.71
N TYR A 44 -22.46 -15.28 -17.94
CA TYR A 44 -22.34 -14.43 -16.76
C TYR A 44 -22.20 -12.94 -17.11
N LEU A 45 -23.13 -12.11 -16.62
CA LEU A 45 -23.11 -10.66 -16.79
C LEU A 45 -22.66 -9.89 -15.53
N GLY A 46 -22.89 -10.45 -14.35
CA GLY A 46 -22.57 -9.79 -13.09
C GLY A 46 -23.33 -10.37 -11.90
N MET A 47 -23.39 -9.64 -10.80
CA MET A 47 -24.12 -10.03 -9.60
C MET A 47 -25.11 -8.94 -9.16
N MET A 48 -26.05 -9.31 -8.29
CA MET A 48 -27.03 -8.38 -7.70
C MET A 48 -27.26 -8.75 -6.24
N ASN A 49 -27.33 -7.77 -5.34
CA ASN A 49 -27.79 -7.97 -3.97
C ASN A 49 -28.78 -6.89 -3.56
N GLN A 50 -29.46 -7.08 -2.42
CA GLN A 50 -30.50 -6.14 -1.99
C GLN A 50 -29.97 -4.70 -1.75
N ARG A 51 -28.66 -4.53 -1.52
CA ARG A 51 -28.00 -3.21 -1.38
C ARG A 51 -27.79 -2.48 -2.70
N SER A 52 -27.58 -3.17 -3.83
CA SER A 52 -27.37 -2.52 -5.14
C SER A 52 -28.64 -1.79 -5.61
N ILE A 53 -29.80 -2.40 -5.31
CA ILE A 53 -31.14 -1.88 -5.56
C ILE A 53 -31.37 -0.57 -4.78
N ILE A 54 -31.07 -0.57 -3.48
CA ILE A 54 -31.26 0.58 -2.58
C ILE A 54 -30.44 1.81 -3.01
N ARG A 55 -29.28 1.61 -3.66
CA ARG A 55 -28.36 2.69 -4.04
C ARG A 55 -28.73 3.42 -5.34
N LYS A 56 -29.58 2.85 -6.22
CA LYS A 56 -29.77 3.39 -7.57
C LYS A 56 -30.99 4.31 -7.68
N ARG A 57 -30.74 5.62 -7.54
CA ARG A 57 -31.75 6.71 -7.55
C ARG A 57 -32.75 6.68 -8.71
N SER A 58 -32.38 6.11 -9.86
CA SER A 58 -33.25 6.03 -11.05
C SER A 58 -34.42 5.03 -10.92
N LEU A 59 -34.37 4.10 -9.97
CA LEU A 59 -35.41 3.07 -9.79
C LEU A 59 -36.68 3.60 -9.10
N HIS A 60 -36.61 4.77 -8.46
CA HIS A 60 -37.70 5.34 -7.65
C HIS A 60 -38.93 5.80 -8.46
N LYS A 61 -38.93 5.63 -9.80
CA LYS A 61 -40.09 5.92 -10.65
C LYS A 61 -41.05 4.74 -10.80
N ASP A 62 -40.54 3.52 -11.02
CA ASP A 62 -41.36 2.30 -11.06
C ASP A 62 -40.51 1.00 -11.01
N PRO A 63 -40.39 0.33 -9.84
CA PRO A 63 -39.71 -0.95 -9.74
C PRO A 63 -40.38 -2.10 -10.53
N SER A 64 -41.70 -2.03 -10.75
CA SER A 64 -42.46 -3.07 -11.47
C SER A 64 -42.22 -3.07 -12.99
N LYS A 65 -41.65 -1.97 -13.51
CA LYS A 65 -41.23 -1.83 -14.92
C LYS A 65 -39.71 -1.87 -15.11
N SER A 66 -38.95 -1.91 -14.01
CA SER A 66 -37.49 -1.92 -14.02
C SER A 66 -36.95 -3.34 -14.28
N LYS A 67 -35.96 -3.47 -15.18
CA LYS A 67 -35.28 -4.74 -15.50
C LYS A 67 -33.98 -4.89 -14.71
N VAL A 68 -33.63 -6.13 -14.35
CA VAL A 68 -32.43 -6.47 -13.56
C VAL A 68 -31.12 -5.97 -14.20
N ARG A 69 -31.03 -5.92 -15.54
CA ARG A 69 -29.88 -5.30 -16.25
C ARG A 69 -29.53 -3.90 -15.77
N GLY A 70 -30.52 -3.15 -15.27
CA GLY A 70 -30.35 -1.80 -14.76
C GLY A 70 -29.61 -1.71 -13.43
N ILE A 71 -29.30 -2.82 -12.74
CA ILE A 71 -28.76 -2.84 -11.36
C ILE A 71 -27.63 -3.85 -11.14
N ILE A 72 -27.12 -4.45 -12.21
CA ILE A 72 -26.00 -5.39 -12.18
C ILE A 72 -24.76 -4.71 -11.58
N MET A 73 -24.11 -5.41 -10.65
CA MET A 73 -22.78 -5.13 -10.14
C MET A 73 -21.74 -5.97 -10.91
N SER A 74 -20.66 -5.35 -11.34
CA SER A 74 -19.51 -6.09 -11.86
C SER A 74 -18.73 -6.69 -10.69
N ALA A 75 -18.75 -8.02 -10.55
CA ALA A 75 -17.95 -8.75 -9.57
C ALA A 75 -16.75 -9.43 -10.23
N PRO A 76 -15.54 -9.41 -9.63
CA PRO A 76 -14.36 -10.10 -10.15
C PRO A 76 -14.63 -11.59 -10.35
N LYS A 77 -14.39 -12.09 -11.56
CA LYS A 77 -14.48 -13.53 -11.86
C LYS A 77 -13.23 -14.23 -11.31
N ILE A 78 -13.42 -15.36 -10.64
CA ILE A 78 -12.33 -16.21 -10.15
C ILE A 78 -12.44 -17.63 -10.73
N ASN A 79 -11.41 -18.46 -10.56
CA ASN A 79 -11.40 -19.85 -11.03
C ASN A 79 -11.28 -20.83 -9.83
N LYS A 80 -11.46 -22.13 -10.08
CA LYS A 80 -11.37 -23.21 -9.07
C LYS A 80 -10.08 -23.19 -8.25
N GLU A 81 -8.98 -22.80 -8.87
CA GLU A 81 -7.63 -22.80 -8.29
C GLU A 81 -7.25 -21.49 -7.59
N THR A 82 -8.17 -20.51 -7.55
CA THR A 82 -7.96 -19.24 -6.86
C THR A 82 -7.88 -19.48 -5.35
N SER A 83 -6.80 -19.04 -4.69
CA SER A 83 -6.61 -19.28 -3.25
C SER A 83 -7.61 -18.50 -2.38
N ILE A 84 -7.96 -19.02 -1.20
CA ILE A 84 -8.87 -18.32 -0.28
C ILE A 84 -8.42 -16.90 0.13
N PRO A 85 -7.12 -16.62 0.41
CA PRO A 85 -6.64 -15.26 0.61
C PRO A 85 -6.89 -14.33 -0.56
N GLU A 86 -6.78 -14.84 -1.79
CA GLU A 86 -7.00 -14.06 -2.99
C GLU A 86 -8.50 -13.77 -3.19
N CYS A 87 -9.37 -14.72 -2.86
CA CYS A 87 -10.81 -14.49 -2.75
C CYS A 87 -11.11 -13.40 -1.72
N ALA A 88 -10.50 -13.46 -0.53
CA ALA A 88 -10.67 -12.45 0.52
C ALA A 88 -10.19 -11.07 0.05
N ARG A 89 -9.03 -11.00 -0.61
CA ARG A 89 -8.49 -9.76 -1.19
C ARG A 89 -9.48 -9.13 -2.16
N LEU A 90 -9.97 -9.93 -3.12
CA LEU A 90 -10.89 -9.49 -4.17
C LEU A 90 -12.26 -9.05 -3.63
N MET A 91 -12.82 -9.75 -2.65
CA MET A 91 -14.07 -9.33 -1.97
C MET A 91 -13.93 -7.96 -1.32
N ILE A 92 -12.88 -7.78 -0.49
CA ILE A 92 -12.69 -6.53 0.22
C ILE A 92 -12.36 -5.39 -0.76
N SER A 93 -11.56 -5.63 -1.82
CA SER A 93 -11.14 -4.57 -2.76
C SER A 93 -12.23 -4.16 -3.73
N SER A 94 -13.10 -5.08 -4.14
CA SER A 94 -14.30 -4.76 -4.93
C SER A 94 -15.45 -4.22 -4.07
N ASN A 95 -15.39 -4.42 -2.74
CA ASN A 95 -16.48 -4.17 -1.78
C ASN A 95 -17.75 -4.99 -2.13
N ILE A 96 -17.54 -6.25 -2.53
CA ILE A 96 -18.57 -7.23 -2.90
C ILE A 96 -18.41 -8.44 -1.98
N PRO A 97 -19.48 -8.87 -1.26
CA PRO A 97 -19.37 -9.96 -0.28
C PRO A 97 -19.25 -11.36 -0.90
N ASP A 98 -19.46 -11.49 -2.21
CA ASP A 98 -19.56 -12.75 -2.94
C ASP A 98 -18.73 -12.66 -4.24
N LEU A 99 -18.11 -13.77 -4.66
CA LEU A 99 -17.39 -13.87 -5.92
C LEU A 99 -17.88 -15.08 -6.75
N PRO A 100 -18.13 -14.91 -8.06
CA PRO A 100 -18.48 -16.00 -8.95
C PRO A 100 -17.22 -16.76 -9.38
N ILE A 101 -17.29 -18.08 -9.28
CA ILE A 101 -16.29 -18.99 -9.83
C ILE A 101 -16.75 -19.38 -11.23
N THR A 102 -15.89 -19.13 -12.22
CA THR A 102 -16.21 -19.33 -13.63
C THR A 102 -15.25 -20.29 -14.32
N GLU A 103 -15.80 -21.08 -15.24
CA GLU A 103 -15.13 -22.01 -16.13
C GLU A 103 -15.81 -21.90 -17.50
N ASP A 104 -15.05 -21.76 -18.58
CA ASP A 104 -15.56 -21.52 -19.95
C ASP A 104 -16.68 -20.45 -20.04
N GLN A 105 -16.45 -19.33 -19.35
CA GLN A 105 -17.36 -18.18 -19.20
C GLN A 105 -18.70 -18.44 -18.45
N LYS A 106 -18.98 -19.67 -18.04
CA LYS A 106 -20.14 -20.04 -17.22
C LYS A 106 -19.81 -19.93 -15.74
N VAL A 107 -20.79 -19.57 -14.90
CA VAL A 107 -20.65 -19.69 -13.44
C VAL A 107 -20.90 -21.13 -13.04
N ILE A 108 -19.98 -21.68 -12.26
CA ILE A 108 -20.02 -23.07 -11.75
C ILE A 108 -20.12 -23.15 -10.22
N GLY A 109 -19.95 -22.01 -9.54
CA GLY A 109 -20.09 -21.88 -8.10
C GLY A 109 -19.96 -20.43 -7.65
N VAL A 110 -20.29 -20.18 -6.39
CA VAL A 110 -20.07 -18.90 -5.70
C VAL A 110 -19.31 -19.17 -4.40
N ILE A 111 -18.46 -18.23 -4.00
CA ILE A 111 -17.86 -18.17 -2.67
C ILE A 111 -18.26 -16.85 -2.00
N ASP A 112 -18.62 -16.88 -0.73
CA ASP A 112 -18.95 -15.68 0.06
C ASP A 112 -18.00 -15.49 1.27
N ASP A 113 -18.15 -14.36 1.97
CA ASP A 113 -17.33 -14.06 3.14
C ASP A 113 -17.53 -15.05 4.30
N ASP A 114 -18.68 -15.74 4.35
CA ASP A 114 -19.00 -16.78 5.32
C ASP A 114 -18.12 -18.02 5.11
N ASP A 115 -17.87 -18.40 3.86
CA ASP A 115 -17.00 -19.53 3.50
C ASP A 115 -15.52 -19.22 3.76
N ILE A 116 -15.11 -17.98 3.54
CA ILE A 116 -13.79 -17.49 3.93
C ILE A 116 -13.62 -17.54 5.45
N LEU A 117 -14.62 -17.11 6.21
CA LEU A 117 -14.58 -17.16 7.68
C LEU A 117 -14.58 -18.59 8.23
N LYS A 118 -15.29 -19.54 7.62
CA LYS A 118 -15.22 -20.97 7.98
C LYS A 118 -13.82 -21.57 7.75
N SER A 119 -13.05 -21.04 6.79
CA SER A 119 -11.71 -21.53 6.45
C SER A 119 -10.60 -21.14 7.45
N ILE A 120 -10.84 -20.19 8.38
CA ILE A 120 -9.74 -19.57 9.14
C ILE A 120 -9.01 -20.52 10.09
N ASN A 121 -9.59 -21.67 10.44
CA ASN A 121 -8.93 -22.73 11.20
C ASN A 121 -7.61 -23.21 10.57
N ASP A 122 -7.43 -23.01 9.26
CA ASP A 122 -6.22 -23.35 8.51
C ASP A 122 -5.03 -22.40 8.78
N TYR A 123 -5.22 -21.34 9.58
CA TYR A 123 -4.24 -20.27 9.80
C TYR A 123 -3.89 -20.13 11.29
N ASP A 124 -2.61 -19.93 11.60
CA ASP A 124 -2.10 -19.85 12.98
C ASP A 124 -2.82 -18.81 13.86
N PHE A 125 -3.21 -17.68 13.26
CA PHE A 125 -3.87 -16.58 13.97
C PHE A 125 -5.26 -16.95 14.51
N SER A 126 -5.90 -18.01 14.00
CA SER A 126 -7.21 -18.48 14.49
C SER A 126 -7.22 -18.81 15.99
N LYS A 127 -6.09 -19.31 16.49
CA LYS A 127 -5.88 -19.70 17.90
C LYS A 127 -5.43 -18.52 18.77
N GLU A 128 -5.00 -17.41 18.17
CA GLU A 128 -4.55 -16.22 18.90
C GLU A 128 -5.72 -15.43 19.51
N LYS A 129 -5.44 -14.63 20.55
CA LYS A 129 -6.45 -13.81 21.25
C LYS A 129 -6.96 -12.66 20.37
N ILE A 130 -8.27 -12.45 20.34
CA ILE A 130 -8.91 -11.37 19.57
C ILE A 130 -8.45 -9.97 20.01
N GLU A 131 -7.98 -9.80 21.26
CA GLU A 131 -7.35 -8.56 21.75
C GLU A 131 -6.19 -8.06 20.87
N LYS A 132 -5.51 -8.94 20.12
CA LYS A 132 -4.41 -8.56 19.21
C LYS A 132 -4.91 -7.85 17.94
N TYR A 133 -6.14 -8.15 17.50
CA TYR A 133 -6.67 -7.78 16.18
C TYR A 133 -7.89 -6.85 16.22
N MET A 134 -8.63 -6.81 17.34
CA MET A 134 -9.79 -5.91 17.49
C MET A 134 -9.41 -4.43 17.34
N THR A 135 -10.34 -3.62 16.83
CA THR A 135 -10.26 -2.16 17.01
C THR A 135 -10.43 -1.87 18.50
N LYS A 136 -9.34 -1.49 19.18
CA LYS A 136 -9.34 -1.04 20.58
C LYS A 136 -9.95 0.35 20.70
N ASN A 137 -10.58 0.63 21.85
CA ASN A 137 -11.20 1.93 22.16
C ASN A 137 -12.14 2.42 21.04
N PRO A 138 -13.20 1.66 20.71
CA PRO A 138 -14.17 2.05 19.67
C PRO A 138 -14.83 3.38 20.04
N ILE A 139 -15.21 4.15 19.01
CA ILE A 139 -16.05 5.33 19.19
C ILE A 139 -17.42 4.87 19.69
N THR A 140 -17.97 5.53 20.70
CA THR A 140 -19.27 5.22 21.31
C THR A 140 -20.21 6.43 21.24
N ALA A 141 -21.47 6.25 21.67
CA ALA A 141 -22.36 7.34 22.06
C ALA A 141 -23.08 6.99 23.37
N GLU A 142 -23.63 8.01 24.02
CA GLU A 142 -24.50 7.90 25.19
C GLU A 142 -25.96 7.61 24.75
N PRO A 143 -26.81 7.00 25.60
CA PRO A 143 -28.19 6.61 25.23
C PRO A 143 -29.09 7.78 24.83
N ASP A 144 -28.89 8.95 25.46
CA ASP A 144 -29.60 10.20 25.23
C ASP A 144 -29.21 10.90 23.91
N SER A 145 -28.09 10.50 23.32
CA SER A 145 -27.54 11.12 22.11
C SER A 145 -28.54 11.08 20.96
N LYS A 146 -28.76 12.23 20.31
CA LYS A 146 -29.70 12.34 19.19
C LYS A 146 -29.30 11.44 18.04
N ILE A 147 -30.29 10.80 17.40
CA ILE A 147 -30.07 9.96 16.21
C ILE A 147 -29.35 10.72 15.09
N SER A 148 -29.58 12.04 14.91
CA SER A 148 -28.84 12.90 13.98
C SER A 148 -27.34 12.99 14.30
N ALA A 149 -26.99 13.17 15.58
CA ALA A 149 -25.60 13.19 16.05
C ALA A 149 -24.92 11.82 15.88
N VAL A 150 -25.67 10.72 16.06
CA VAL A 150 -25.19 9.36 15.78
C VAL A 150 -24.99 9.14 14.28
N ILE A 151 -25.94 9.51 13.41
CA ILE A 151 -25.78 9.48 11.94
C ILE A 151 -24.52 10.25 11.51
N ASN A 152 -24.34 11.46 12.03
CA ASN A 152 -23.19 12.30 11.68
C ASN A 152 -21.87 11.72 12.24
N THR A 153 -21.92 11.10 13.43
CA THR A 153 -20.81 10.33 13.97
C THR A 153 -20.43 9.17 13.05
N LEU A 154 -21.40 8.33 12.62
CA LEU A 154 -21.18 7.20 11.71
C LEU A 154 -20.59 7.67 10.35
N LYS A 155 -21.21 8.68 9.72
CA LYS A 155 -20.80 9.28 8.43
C LYS A 155 -19.38 9.83 8.47
N LYS A 156 -19.05 10.65 9.48
CA LYS A 156 -17.71 11.26 9.67
C LYS A 156 -16.61 10.20 9.85
N ASN A 157 -16.91 8.90 9.87
CA ASN A 157 -16.08 7.88 10.49
C ASN A 157 -16.31 6.42 10.00
N ASP A 158 -16.53 6.03 8.71
CA ASP A 158 -17.10 4.69 8.29
C ASP A 158 -17.05 3.69 9.41
N ILE A 159 -18.12 3.75 10.15
CA ILE A 159 -18.50 2.70 11.02
C ILE A 159 -19.96 2.57 10.66
N SER A 160 -20.33 1.36 10.26
CA SER A 160 -21.72 1.02 10.00
C SER A 160 -22.49 0.76 11.30
N ARG A 161 -21.85 1.01 12.45
CA ARG A 161 -22.28 0.65 13.79
C ARG A 161 -21.57 1.47 14.87
N LEU A 162 -22.28 1.77 15.95
CA LEU A 162 -21.78 2.51 17.11
C LEU A 162 -22.26 1.81 18.40
N PRO A 163 -21.35 1.34 19.27
CA PRO A 163 -21.72 0.84 20.59
C PRO A 163 -22.26 1.99 21.45
N ILE A 164 -23.32 1.71 22.20
CA ILE A 164 -23.92 2.65 23.14
C ILE A 164 -23.48 2.28 24.55
N VAL A 165 -22.88 3.24 25.23
CA VAL A 165 -22.31 3.11 26.56
C VAL A 165 -23.01 4.12 27.47
N SER A 166 -23.16 3.78 28.75
CA SER A 166 -23.58 4.70 29.80
C SER A 166 -22.87 4.29 31.09
N ASP A 167 -22.32 5.25 31.85
CA ASP A 167 -21.50 5.00 33.05
C ASP A 167 -20.40 3.94 32.88
N LYS A 168 -19.78 3.91 31.69
CA LYS A 168 -18.76 2.92 31.25
C LYS A 168 -19.28 1.49 31.09
N ALA A 169 -20.57 1.24 31.29
CA ALA A 169 -21.25 -0.02 30.97
C ALA A 169 -21.72 -0.03 29.52
N LEU A 170 -21.57 -1.16 28.84
CA LEU A 170 -22.05 -1.35 27.48
C LEU A 170 -23.54 -1.74 27.52
N ILE A 171 -24.42 -0.87 26.98
CA ILE A 171 -25.89 -1.02 27.11
C ILE A 171 -26.63 -1.17 25.77
N GLY A 172 -25.98 -0.92 24.64
CA GLY A 172 -26.59 -1.14 23.33
C GLY A 172 -25.64 -1.09 22.14
N LEU A 173 -26.21 -1.30 20.95
CA LEU A 173 -25.53 -1.17 19.66
C LEU A 173 -26.50 -0.56 18.65
N VAL A 174 -26.03 0.41 17.87
CA VAL A 174 -26.83 1.06 16.84
C VAL A 174 -26.12 0.90 15.50
N THR A 175 -26.74 0.27 14.53
CA THR A 175 -26.23 0.15 13.17
C THR A 175 -26.91 1.12 12.19
N ILE A 176 -26.30 1.32 11.02
CA ILE A 176 -26.97 2.01 9.89
C ILE A 176 -28.29 1.30 9.54
N HIS A 177 -28.35 -0.03 9.68
CA HIS A 177 -29.57 -0.80 9.45
C HIS A 177 -30.64 -0.52 10.53
N ASP A 178 -30.26 -0.39 11.80
CA ASP A 178 -31.19 -0.01 12.87
C ASP A 178 -31.79 1.37 12.62
N ILE A 179 -30.95 2.36 12.28
CA ILE A 179 -31.40 3.72 11.94
C ILE A 179 -32.36 3.66 10.74
N ALA A 180 -31.97 2.97 9.67
CA ALA A 180 -32.78 2.82 8.46
C ALA A 180 -34.11 2.09 8.71
N LYS A 181 -34.13 1.06 9.56
CA LYS A 181 -35.33 0.22 9.80
C LYS A 181 -36.24 0.77 10.90
N LYS A 182 -35.69 1.42 11.93
CA LYS A 182 -36.43 1.82 13.14
C LYS A 182 -36.71 3.33 13.19
N ALA A 183 -35.78 4.20 12.78
CA ALA A 183 -36.02 5.65 12.78
C ALA A 183 -36.90 6.12 11.61
N LEU A 184 -36.91 5.39 10.47
CA LEU A 184 -37.72 5.73 9.30
C LEU A 184 -39.14 5.12 9.31
N LYS A 185 -39.42 4.10 10.15
CA LYS A 185 -40.70 3.36 10.14
C LYS A 185 -41.88 4.14 10.76
N LYS A 186 -42.39 5.10 9.99
CA LYS A 186 -43.81 5.49 9.89
C LYS A 186 -43.96 6.30 8.60
N VAL A 187 -43.83 5.61 7.47
CA VAL A 187 -44.22 6.05 6.12
C VAL A 187 -44.82 4.83 5.44
N GLU A 188 -46.13 4.75 5.43
CA GLU A 188 -46.88 3.78 4.63
C GLU A 188 -46.96 4.33 3.20
N SER A 189 -45.90 4.15 2.41
CA SER A 189 -45.92 4.34 0.95
C SER A 189 -44.67 3.78 0.27
N PRO A 190 -44.73 3.32 -1.00
CA PRO A 190 -43.66 2.51 -1.61
C PRO A 190 -42.40 3.27 -2.06
N ASN A 191 -42.25 4.55 -1.71
CA ASN A 191 -41.21 5.43 -2.23
C ASN A 191 -39.90 5.31 -1.43
N PHE A 192 -39.17 4.21 -1.69
CA PHE A 192 -37.94 3.84 -1.00
C PHE A 192 -36.69 4.61 -1.50
N GLY A 193 -36.74 5.95 -1.41
CA GLY A 193 -35.62 6.84 -1.73
C GLY A 193 -34.81 7.25 -0.50
N TYR A 194 -33.63 6.66 -0.29
CA TYR A 194 -32.76 7.03 0.83
C TYR A 194 -32.04 8.37 0.59
N VAL A 195 -32.70 9.46 0.98
CA VAL A 195 -32.04 10.72 1.31
C VAL A 195 -32.13 10.92 2.82
N MET A 196 -31.02 10.70 3.53
CA MET A 196 -30.90 11.09 4.94
C MET A 196 -30.77 12.61 5.05
N ASP A 197 -31.90 13.32 4.94
CA ASP A 197 -31.97 14.75 5.26
C ASP A 197 -31.93 14.94 6.78
N GLU A 198 -30.90 15.65 7.26
CA GLU A 198 -30.66 15.94 8.68
C GLU A 198 -31.77 16.82 9.30
N LYS A 199 -32.65 17.42 8.49
CA LYS A 199 -33.82 18.17 8.93
C LYS A 199 -35.03 17.30 9.35
N ASN A 200 -34.99 15.98 9.20
CA ASN A 200 -36.11 15.12 9.61
C ASN A 200 -36.32 15.16 11.14
N PRO A 201 -37.50 15.58 11.65
CA PRO A 201 -37.76 15.71 13.09
C PRO A 201 -37.48 14.42 13.89
N ARG A 202 -37.66 13.24 13.28
CA ARG A 202 -37.43 11.95 13.96
C ARG A 202 -35.96 11.69 14.31
N TYR A 203 -35.02 12.40 13.67
CA TYR A 203 -33.60 12.30 14.03
C TYR A 203 -33.24 13.09 15.30
N ASN A 204 -34.17 13.86 15.89
CA ASN A 204 -33.97 14.54 17.17
C ASN A 204 -34.26 13.66 18.40
N HIS A 205 -34.80 12.46 18.23
CA HIS A 205 -35.02 11.53 19.35
C HIS A 205 -33.70 10.91 19.86
N PRO A 206 -33.63 10.54 21.15
CA PRO A 206 -32.55 9.73 21.72
C PRO A 206 -32.33 8.41 20.99
N VAL A 207 -31.07 7.97 20.91
CA VAL A 207 -30.69 6.75 20.18
C VAL A 207 -31.06 5.46 20.92
N GLU A 208 -31.26 5.52 22.24
CA GLU A 208 -31.77 4.40 23.05
C GLU A 208 -33.11 3.83 22.53
N ASN A 209 -33.91 4.65 21.85
CA ASN A 209 -35.20 4.25 21.27
C ASN A 209 -35.06 3.32 20.06
N ILE A 210 -33.89 3.29 19.42
CA ILE A 210 -33.62 2.47 18.23
C ILE A 210 -32.51 1.43 18.44
N MET A 211 -31.70 1.56 19.50
CA MET A 211 -30.58 0.66 19.75
C MET A 211 -31.04 -0.78 20.00
N THR A 212 -30.19 -1.73 19.60
CA THR A 212 -30.35 -3.13 19.93
C THR A 212 -29.73 -3.38 21.32
N LYS A 213 -30.55 -3.84 22.27
CA LYS A 213 -30.16 -4.09 23.68
C LYS A 213 -29.66 -5.50 23.94
N GLN A 214 -30.05 -6.48 23.12
CA GLN A 214 -29.49 -7.84 23.16
C GLN A 214 -28.16 -7.86 22.41
N LEU A 215 -27.06 -7.90 23.16
CA LEU A 215 -25.71 -7.74 22.61
C LEU A 215 -24.97 -9.08 22.55
N VAL A 216 -24.54 -9.45 21.35
CA VAL A 216 -23.56 -10.52 21.17
C VAL A 216 -22.17 -9.96 21.47
N THR A 217 -21.51 -10.56 22.46
CA THR A 217 -20.21 -10.12 22.98
C THR A 217 -19.24 -11.29 23.08
N VAL A 218 -17.94 -11.02 23.02
CA VAL A 218 -16.87 -11.97 23.36
C VAL A 218 -15.88 -11.34 24.34
N LYS A 219 -15.23 -12.16 25.16
CA LYS A 219 -14.14 -11.69 26.02
C LYS A 219 -12.88 -11.46 25.19
N LYS A 220 -12.08 -10.45 25.51
CA LYS A 220 -10.87 -10.08 24.76
C LYS A 220 -9.81 -11.20 24.71
N GLU A 221 -9.85 -12.12 25.68
CA GLU A 221 -9.01 -13.32 25.78
C GLU A 221 -9.50 -14.49 24.90
N ASN A 222 -10.70 -14.42 24.31
CA ASN A 222 -11.19 -15.45 23.41
C ASN A 222 -10.38 -15.48 22.11
N SER A 223 -10.31 -16.66 21.48
CA SER A 223 -9.59 -16.83 20.22
C SER A 223 -10.29 -16.10 19.07
N VAL A 224 -9.55 -15.83 18.00
CA VAL A 224 -10.12 -15.34 16.73
C VAL A 224 -11.17 -16.33 16.21
N GLN A 225 -10.90 -17.64 16.27
CA GLN A 225 -11.87 -18.68 15.89
C GLN A 225 -13.19 -18.54 16.65
N LYS A 226 -13.16 -18.53 17.99
CA LYS A 226 -14.37 -18.39 18.83
C LYS A 226 -15.13 -17.09 18.55
N THR A 227 -14.40 -16.03 18.20
CA THR A 227 -15.01 -14.75 17.79
C THR A 227 -15.77 -14.89 16.47
N VAL A 228 -15.22 -15.63 15.52
CA VAL A 228 -15.84 -15.89 14.21
C VAL A 228 -16.98 -16.89 14.31
N ASP A 229 -16.86 -17.95 15.11
CA ASP A 229 -17.98 -18.85 15.43
C ASP A 229 -19.17 -18.02 15.94
N SER A 230 -18.92 -17.08 16.84
CA SER A 230 -19.94 -16.14 17.32
C SER A 230 -20.51 -15.21 16.24
N MET A 231 -19.74 -14.85 15.20
CA MET A 231 -20.25 -14.08 14.05
C MET A 231 -21.15 -14.92 13.16
N LEU A 232 -20.73 -16.16 12.87
CA LEU A 232 -21.45 -17.11 12.01
C LEU A 232 -22.76 -17.55 12.66
N THR A 233 -22.72 -18.05 13.90
CA THR A 233 -23.89 -18.57 14.64
C THR A 233 -25.01 -17.55 14.80
N HIS A 234 -24.68 -16.26 14.97
CA HIS A 234 -25.66 -15.19 15.13
C HIS A 234 -25.92 -14.41 13.82
N SER A 235 -25.27 -14.79 12.72
CA SER A 235 -25.32 -14.11 11.42
C SER A 235 -25.03 -12.60 11.50
N ILE A 236 -24.05 -12.20 12.31
CA ILE A 236 -23.72 -10.80 12.60
C ILE A 236 -22.42 -10.33 11.94
N ASN A 237 -22.41 -9.06 11.54
CA ASN A 237 -21.27 -8.43 10.87
C ASN A 237 -20.13 -8.00 11.81
N SER A 238 -20.32 -8.09 13.12
CA SER A 238 -19.32 -7.79 14.17
C SER A 238 -19.76 -8.25 15.54
N VAL A 239 -18.77 -8.48 16.40
CA VAL A 239 -18.94 -8.74 17.82
C VAL A 239 -18.32 -7.61 18.64
N LEU A 240 -18.95 -7.26 19.76
CA LEU A 240 -18.40 -6.31 20.73
C LEU A 240 -17.47 -7.07 21.68
N VAL A 241 -16.25 -6.56 21.87
CA VAL A 241 -15.24 -7.22 22.69
C VAL A 241 -15.19 -6.56 24.07
N ILE A 242 -15.40 -7.35 25.11
CA ILE A 242 -15.45 -6.89 26.52
C ILE A 242 -14.26 -7.43 27.32
N ASN A 243 -13.94 -6.77 28.43
CA ASN A 243 -13.00 -7.27 29.44
C ASN A 243 -13.73 -8.08 30.52
N GLU A 244 -12.98 -8.55 31.51
CA GLU A 244 -13.49 -9.35 32.63
C GLU A 244 -14.52 -8.60 33.52
N HIS A 245 -14.57 -7.27 33.45
CA HIS A 245 -15.57 -6.43 34.14
C HIS A 245 -16.78 -6.09 33.24
N ASN A 246 -16.99 -6.83 32.15
CA ASN A 246 -18.02 -6.61 31.14
C ASN A 246 -18.01 -5.21 30.49
N ARG A 247 -16.88 -4.48 30.58
CA ARG A 247 -16.73 -3.16 29.94
C ARG A 247 -16.19 -3.30 28.52
N LEU A 248 -16.73 -2.48 27.62
CA LEU A 248 -16.32 -2.42 26.22
C LEU A 248 -14.81 -2.12 26.11
N SER A 249 -14.09 -3.03 25.47
CA SER A 249 -12.63 -2.95 25.25
C SER A 249 -12.26 -2.84 23.77
N GLY A 250 -13.12 -3.38 22.89
CA GLY A 250 -12.91 -3.32 21.45
C GLY A 250 -14.15 -3.67 20.64
N ILE A 251 -13.99 -3.64 19.33
CA ILE A 251 -14.93 -4.20 18.35
C ILE A 251 -14.15 -4.98 17.29
N ALA A 252 -14.68 -6.13 16.89
CA ALA A 252 -14.15 -6.93 15.79
C ALA A 252 -15.25 -7.12 14.74
N THR A 253 -14.94 -6.91 13.47
CA THR A 253 -15.86 -7.05 12.34
C THR A 253 -15.42 -8.18 11.41
N ARG A 254 -16.34 -8.72 10.60
CA ARG A 254 -16.02 -9.72 9.57
C ARG A 254 -14.89 -9.24 8.65
N LYS A 255 -14.95 -7.96 8.23
CA LYS A 255 -13.92 -7.31 7.43
C LYS A 255 -12.54 -7.34 8.10
N ASP A 256 -12.43 -7.00 9.40
CA ASP A 256 -11.14 -7.05 10.12
C ASP A 256 -10.53 -8.48 10.09
N ILE A 257 -11.35 -9.53 10.12
CA ILE A 257 -10.86 -10.92 10.03
C ILE A 257 -10.50 -11.32 8.60
N MET A 258 -11.33 -10.97 7.61
CA MET A 258 -10.99 -11.18 6.20
C MET A 258 -9.68 -10.49 5.80
N GLU A 259 -9.39 -9.32 6.38
CA GLU A 259 -8.11 -8.62 6.20
C GLU A 259 -6.91 -9.44 6.69
N LEU A 260 -7.05 -10.26 7.76
CA LEU A 260 -6.00 -11.18 8.22
C LEU A 260 -5.80 -12.36 7.26
N VAL A 261 -6.88 -12.84 6.64
CA VAL A 261 -6.85 -13.89 5.62
C VAL A 261 -6.21 -13.37 4.33
N ALA A 262 -6.65 -12.22 3.83
CA ALA A 262 -6.15 -11.59 2.60
C ALA A 262 -4.63 -11.29 2.63
N GLN A 263 -4.08 -10.96 3.81
CA GLN A 263 -2.64 -10.78 4.02
C GLN A 263 -1.77 -12.01 3.70
N LYS A 264 -2.39 -13.18 3.52
CA LYS A 264 -1.72 -14.46 3.20
C LYS A 264 -1.74 -14.80 1.70
N ALA A 265 -2.26 -13.93 0.84
CA ALA A 265 -2.19 -14.09 -0.61
C ALA A 265 -0.73 -14.13 -1.08
N LYS A 266 -0.43 -14.97 -2.07
CA LYS A 266 0.90 -15.04 -2.72
C LYS A 266 0.92 -14.06 -3.91
N GLY A 267 2.07 -13.42 -4.12
CA GLY A 267 2.24 -12.32 -5.07
C GLY A 267 2.33 -10.97 -4.36
N LEU A 268 2.60 -9.92 -5.14
CA LEU A 268 2.52 -8.53 -4.66
C LEU A 268 1.06 -8.24 -4.29
N ILE A 269 0.77 -8.04 -3.01
CA ILE A 269 -0.57 -7.72 -2.54
C ILE A 269 -0.79 -6.22 -2.74
N PRO A 270 -1.62 -5.76 -3.70
CA PRO A 270 -1.95 -4.35 -3.81
C PRO A 270 -2.79 -3.91 -2.58
N PRO A 271 -2.68 -2.63 -2.16
CA PRO A 271 -3.42 -2.11 -1.03
C PRO A 271 -4.93 -2.22 -1.24
N ASN A 272 -5.68 -2.35 -0.16
CA ASN A 272 -7.12 -2.45 -0.23
C ASN A 272 -7.77 -1.06 -0.14
N ILE A 273 -8.42 -0.60 -1.21
CA ILE A 273 -8.83 0.80 -1.34
C ILE A 273 -10.36 0.92 -1.38
N ASN A 274 -10.95 1.52 -0.35
CA ASN A 274 -12.39 1.76 -0.22
C ASN A 274 -12.65 3.27 -0.29
N ILE A 275 -13.30 3.74 -1.37
CA ILE A 275 -13.54 5.17 -1.61
C ILE A 275 -15.03 5.50 -1.44
N ASN A 276 -15.38 6.18 -0.35
CA ASN A 276 -16.73 6.65 -0.06
C ASN A 276 -16.83 8.16 -0.33
N SER A 277 -17.70 8.54 -1.27
CA SER A 277 -17.94 9.94 -1.62
C SER A 277 -19.37 10.13 -2.12
N LYS A 278 -19.90 11.35 -1.98
CA LYS A 278 -21.18 11.78 -2.57
C LYS A 278 -21.01 12.59 -3.87
N ILE A 279 -19.79 12.74 -4.35
CA ILE A 279 -19.42 13.53 -5.54
C ILE A 279 -19.58 12.63 -6.77
N ASP A 280 -20.42 13.05 -7.73
CA ASP A 280 -20.80 12.21 -8.86
C ASP A 280 -19.64 11.98 -9.87
N ASN A 281 -18.72 12.95 -10.01
CA ASN A 281 -17.62 12.93 -11.00
C ASN A 281 -16.21 12.67 -10.41
N LEU A 282 -16.12 12.16 -9.19
CA LEU A 282 -14.84 11.92 -8.50
C LEU A 282 -13.94 10.92 -9.26
N ASN A 283 -12.66 11.25 -9.51
CA ASN A 283 -11.74 10.34 -10.20
C ASN A 283 -11.18 9.25 -9.26
N LYS A 284 -12.03 8.24 -9.00
CA LYS A 284 -11.69 7.09 -8.13
C LYS A 284 -10.48 6.29 -8.60
N LYS A 285 -10.21 6.24 -9.91
CA LYS A 285 -9.03 5.54 -10.46
C LYS A 285 -7.75 6.24 -10.00
N LEU A 286 -7.64 7.54 -10.27
CA LEU A 286 -6.49 8.37 -9.88
C LEU A 286 -6.22 8.36 -8.37
N ILE A 287 -7.27 8.36 -7.55
CA ILE A 287 -7.14 8.22 -6.09
C ILE A 287 -6.66 6.82 -5.69
N GLY A 288 -7.12 5.78 -6.41
CA GLY A 288 -6.63 4.42 -6.27
C GLY A 288 -5.15 4.30 -6.59
N ASP A 289 -4.75 4.80 -7.77
CA ASP A 289 -3.38 4.79 -8.26
C ASP A 289 -2.42 5.48 -7.27
N LYS A 290 -2.81 6.64 -6.70
CA LYS A 290 -2.05 7.35 -5.66
C LYS A 290 -1.90 6.59 -4.35
N ILE A 291 -2.87 5.75 -3.98
CA ILE A 291 -2.77 4.93 -2.77
C ILE A 291 -1.94 3.68 -3.04
N THR A 292 -1.98 3.13 -4.25
CA THR A 292 -1.04 2.11 -4.73
C THR A 292 0.39 2.65 -4.66
N GLU A 293 0.66 3.79 -5.29
CA GLU A 293 1.95 4.53 -5.22
C GLU A 293 2.39 4.79 -3.77
N PHE A 294 1.49 5.27 -2.91
CA PHE A 294 1.80 5.47 -1.49
C PHE A 294 2.13 4.15 -0.77
N SER A 295 1.47 3.05 -1.14
CA SER A 295 1.70 1.76 -0.50
C SER A 295 3.08 1.17 -0.78
N GLU A 296 3.68 1.55 -1.91
CA GLU A 296 5.06 1.23 -2.28
C GLU A 296 6.08 1.90 -1.36
N LYS A 297 5.77 3.06 -0.73
CA LYS A 297 6.72 3.79 0.14
C LYS A 297 7.15 3.03 1.40
N SER A 298 6.33 2.09 1.86
CA SER A 298 6.71 1.17 2.96
C SER A 298 5.86 -0.11 2.86
N PRO A 299 6.23 -1.05 1.98
CA PRO A 299 5.37 -2.17 1.60
C PRO A 299 4.91 -3.02 2.78
N HIS A 300 5.82 -3.27 3.71
CA HIS A 300 5.60 -4.06 4.94
C HIS A 300 4.50 -3.49 5.86
N LEU A 301 4.22 -2.18 5.79
CA LEU A 301 3.11 -1.53 6.48
C LEU A 301 1.88 -1.40 5.58
N PHE A 302 2.10 -0.98 4.34
CA PHE A 302 1.11 -0.27 3.54
C PHE A 302 0.56 -1.04 2.34
N LYS A 303 1.30 -1.98 1.73
CA LYS A 303 0.74 -2.90 0.70
C LYS A 303 -0.34 -3.83 1.28
N ARG A 304 -0.14 -4.23 2.54
CA ARG A 304 -1.10 -5.03 3.32
C ARG A 304 -2.16 -4.20 4.05
N ALA A 305 -2.25 -2.90 3.77
CA ALA A 305 -3.13 -2.01 4.50
C ALA A 305 -4.49 -1.82 3.83
N VAL A 306 -5.48 -1.49 4.65
CA VAL A 306 -6.83 -1.15 4.19
C VAL A 306 -7.11 0.32 4.39
N TYR A 307 -7.27 0.99 3.26
CA TYR A 307 -7.57 2.40 3.11
C TYR A 307 -9.07 2.55 3.00
N ASN A 308 -9.65 3.36 3.89
CA ASN A 308 -11.04 3.79 3.82
C ASN A 308 -11.02 5.33 3.74
N ILE A 309 -11.48 5.87 2.61
CA ILE A 309 -11.42 7.29 2.26
C ILE A 309 -12.84 7.86 2.28
N TYR A 310 -12.99 9.04 2.85
CA TYR A 310 -14.20 9.88 2.81
C TYR A 310 -13.87 11.11 2.02
N ILE A 311 -14.68 11.45 1.02
CA ILE A 311 -14.54 12.71 0.30
C ILE A 311 -15.92 13.37 0.24
N ASP A 312 -16.05 14.48 0.96
CA ASP A 312 -17.25 15.34 1.02
C ASP A 312 -16.87 16.76 0.56
N GLU A 313 -17.84 17.49 0.01
CA GLU A 313 -17.70 18.91 -0.36
C GLU A 313 -18.12 19.83 0.79
N HIS A 314 -17.38 20.93 0.98
CA HIS A 314 -17.81 22.09 1.76
C HIS A 314 -18.71 23.02 0.93
N ARG A 315 -19.43 23.90 1.62
CA ARG A 315 -20.28 24.93 1.00
C ARG A 315 -19.50 26.09 0.37
N GLU A 316 -18.20 26.18 0.63
CA GLU A 316 -17.32 27.22 0.11
C GLU A 316 -16.93 26.92 -1.34
N THR A 317 -17.15 27.90 -2.22
CA THR A 317 -16.82 27.86 -3.65
C THR A 317 -15.82 28.95 -4.02
N PHE A 318 -14.80 28.60 -4.80
CA PHE A 318 -13.84 29.55 -5.36
C PHE A 318 -13.56 29.18 -6.82
N ARG A 319 -13.77 30.12 -7.75
CA ARG A 319 -13.64 29.92 -9.21
C ARG A 319 -14.30 28.62 -9.69
N ASP A 320 -15.60 28.49 -9.39
CA ASP A 320 -16.47 27.35 -9.72
C ASP A 320 -16.05 25.97 -9.17
N LYS A 321 -14.98 25.89 -8.35
CA LYS A 321 -14.61 24.68 -7.62
C LYS A 321 -15.09 24.75 -6.17
N ARG A 322 -15.65 23.65 -5.67
CA ARG A 322 -15.99 23.46 -4.25
C ARG A 322 -14.77 22.97 -3.49
N LYS A 323 -14.59 23.47 -2.26
CA LYS A 323 -13.55 22.98 -1.36
C LYS A 323 -13.88 21.55 -0.92
N LEU A 324 -12.94 20.64 -1.07
CA LEU A 324 -13.06 19.25 -0.64
C LEU A 324 -12.54 19.08 0.79
N HIS A 325 -13.13 18.15 1.52
CA HIS A 325 -12.59 17.61 2.77
C HIS A 325 -12.40 16.10 2.61
N VAL A 326 -11.14 15.66 2.65
CA VAL A 326 -10.78 14.24 2.74
C VAL A 326 -10.62 13.85 4.19
N LYS A 327 -11.18 12.70 4.55
CA LYS A 327 -10.71 11.92 5.68
C LYS A 327 -10.16 10.58 5.17
N LEU A 328 -9.08 10.13 5.78
CA LEU A 328 -8.42 8.88 5.44
C LEU A 328 -8.24 8.03 6.68
N ARG A 329 -8.45 6.74 6.54
CA ARG A 329 -8.24 5.73 7.58
C ARG A 329 -7.49 4.56 7.01
N VAL A 330 -6.34 4.25 7.61
CA VAL A 330 -5.47 3.19 7.13
C VAL A 330 -5.31 2.18 8.27
N HIS A 331 -5.80 0.97 8.07
CA HIS A 331 -5.54 -0.16 8.95
C HIS A 331 -4.29 -0.88 8.43
N THR A 332 -3.24 -0.98 9.25
CA THR A 332 -2.00 -1.72 8.92
C THR A 332 -1.77 -2.84 9.94
N PRO A 333 -0.92 -3.84 9.65
CA PRO A 333 -0.49 -4.83 10.66
C PRO A 333 0.16 -4.21 11.92
N ALA A 334 0.69 -2.99 11.82
CA ALA A 334 1.29 -2.27 12.95
C ALA A 334 0.26 -1.51 13.82
N GLY A 335 -0.97 -1.33 13.31
CA GLY A 335 -2.08 -0.63 13.94
C GLY A 335 -2.85 0.27 12.96
N ARG A 336 -3.90 0.91 13.49
CA ARG A 336 -4.78 1.84 12.78
C ARG A 336 -4.28 3.29 12.87
N TYR A 337 -4.43 4.02 11.76
CA TYR A 337 -4.10 5.44 11.60
C TYR A 337 -5.28 6.21 11.00
N ILE A 338 -5.40 7.50 11.32
CA ILE A 338 -6.48 8.39 10.82
C ILE A 338 -5.90 9.75 10.49
N ALA A 339 -6.22 10.30 9.33
CA ALA A 339 -5.84 11.64 8.90
C ALA A 339 -7.04 12.37 8.26
N SER A 340 -6.96 13.69 8.16
CA SER A 340 -7.83 14.49 7.31
C SER A 340 -7.05 15.62 6.64
N SER A 341 -7.56 16.11 5.51
CA SER A 341 -7.05 17.29 4.81
C SER A 341 -8.20 18.01 4.10
N GLU A 342 -7.98 19.28 3.78
CA GLU A 342 -8.92 20.14 3.04
C GLU A 342 -8.19 20.81 1.88
N GLY A 343 -8.86 21.03 0.75
CA GLY A 343 -8.22 21.60 -0.44
C GLY A 343 -9.16 21.68 -1.65
N TRP A 344 -8.72 22.37 -2.69
CA TRP A 344 -9.49 22.64 -3.92
C TRP A 344 -9.20 21.64 -5.06
N ASP A 345 -8.36 20.64 -4.80
CA ASP A 345 -7.79 19.72 -5.79
C ASP A 345 -7.71 18.30 -5.20
N GLU A 346 -8.25 17.31 -5.94
CA GLU A 346 -8.35 15.90 -5.52
C GLU A 346 -6.98 15.21 -5.35
N ASN A 347 -5.95 15.65 -6.08
CA ASN A 347 -4.62 15.03 -6.04
C ASN A 347 -3.84 15.47 -4.80
N ASN A 348 -3.82 16.77 -4.53
CA ASN A 348 -3.06 17.34 -3.42
C ASN A 348 -3.68 16.93 -2.08
N ILE A 349 -5.00 17.01 -1.94
CA ILE A 349 -5.72 16.70 -0.69
C ILE A 349 -5.54 15.24 -0.23
N ILE A 350 -5.46 14.29 -1.17
CA ILE A 350 -5.19 12.87 -0.90
C ILE A 350 -3.74 12.66 -0.49
N ARG A 351 -2.78 13.27 -1.20
CA ARG A 351 -1.34 13.22 -0.84
C ARG A 351 -1.10 13.72 0.57
N ASP A 352 -1.66 14.88 0.92
CA ASP A 352 -1.49 15.49 2.24
C ASP A 352 -2.09 14.63 3.37
N ALA A 353 -3.21 13.94 3.10
CA ALA A 353 -3.80 13.00 4.05
C ALA A 353 -2.91 11.74 4.22
N LEU A 354 -2.34 11.22 3.13
CA LEU A 354 -1.43 10.08 3.12
C LEU A 354 -0.11 10.38 3.86
N GLU A 355 0.48 11.56 3.67
CA GLU A 355 1.66 12.01 4.43
C GLU A 355 1.39 12.06 5.94
N LYS A 356 0.21 12.55 6.36
CA LYS A 356 -0.19 12.56 7.76
C LYS A 356 -0.33 11.15 8.34
N ILE A 357 -0.71 10.14 7.53
CA ILE A 357 -0.69 8.73 7.93
C ILE A 357 0.75 8.22 8.06
N TYR A 358 1.61 8.52 7.10
CA TYR A 358 3.02 8.11 7.10
C TYR A 358 3.76 8.58 8.36
N ARG A 359 3.69 9.88 8.66
CA ARG A 359 4.31 10.47 9.87
C ARG A 359 3.77 9.86 11.18
N GLN A 360 2.50 9.45 11.21
CA GLN A 360 1.93 8.73 12.36
C GLN A 360 2.52 7.30 12.52
N ALA A 361 2.77 6.61 11.41
CA ALA A 361 3.36 5.28 11.42
C ALA A 361 4.84 5.30 11.89
N GLU A 362 5.65 6.20 11.35
CA GLU A 362 7.06 6.39 11.76
C GLU A 362 7.20 6.73 13.25
N LYS A 363 6.37 7.68 13.74
CA LYS A 363 6.34 8.03 15.17
C LYS A 363 5.96 6.83 16.04
N ARG A 364 5.12 5.91 15.55
CA ARG A 364 4.72 4.71 16.29
C ARG A 364 5.79 3.61 16.28
N LEU A 365 6.55 3.47 15.19
CA LEU A 365 7.65 2.52 15.07
C LEU A 365 8.84 2.93 15.97
N SER A 366 9.27 4.19 15.88
CA SER A 366 10.35 4.74 16.72
C SER A 366 10.05 4.65 18.22
N LEU A 367 8.77 4.77 18.63
CA LEU A 367 8.34 4.53 20.02
C LEU A 367 8.35 3.03 20.39
N LYS A 368 7.96 2.14 19.47
CA LYS A 368 8.03 0.68 19.70
C LYS A 368 9.46 0.21 19.90
N ASP A 369 10.43 0.67 19.13
CA ASP A 369 11.84 0.27 19.32
C ASP A 369 12.44 0.80 20.63
N LYS A 370 12.09 2.03 21.02
CA LYS A 370 12.43 2.56 22.36
C LYS A 370 11.81 1.74 23.50
N SER A 371 10.61 1.20 23.32
CA SER A 371 10.00 0.27 24.30
C SER A 371 10.64 -1.12 24.29
N ARG A 372 10.92 -1.71 23.12
CA ARG A 372 11.56 -3.04 23.00
C ARG A 372 12.93 -3.07 23.66
N LYS A 373 13.74 -2.01 23.47
CA LYS A 373 15.03 -1.84 24.15
C LYS A 373 14.93 -1.66 25.67
N LYS A 374 13.76 -1.35 26.23
CA LYS A 374 13.51 -1.31 27.68
C LYS A 374 12.99 -2.63 28.26
N THR A 375 12.35 -3.49 27.46
CA THR A 375 11.70 -4.72 27.97
C THR A 375 12.63 -5.95 27.96
N PHE A 376 13.64 -5.99 27.09
CA PHE A 376 14.61 -7.10 27.04
C PHE A 376 15.89 -6.77 27.81
N GLY A 377 15.77 -6.70 29.13
CA GLY A 377 16.92 -6.78 30.04
C GLY A 377 17.31 -8.23 30.30
N THR A 378 18.61 -8.53 30.20
CA THR A 378 19.30 -9.72 30.74
C THR A 378 18.65 -11.09 30.50
N LEU A 379 19.18 -11.83 29.53
CA LEU A 379 19.24 -13.29 29.53
C LEU A 379 20.66 -13.73 29.18
N GLN A 380 21.42 -14.20 30.17
CA GLN A 380 22.76 -14.75 29.99
C GLN A 380 22.68 -16.19 29.47
N VAL A 381 23.67 -16.59 28.66
CA VAL A 381 23.95 -17.99 28.32
C VAL A 381 25.46 -18.22 28.54
N PRO A 382 25.89 -19.32 29.19
CA PRO A 382 27.22 -19.39 29.82
C PRO A 382 28.38 -19.73 28.87
N ALA A 383 29.58 -19.39 29.30
CA ALA A 383 30.82 -19.48 28.53
C ALA A 383 31.46 -20.87 28.48
N LYS A 384 32.27 -21.11 27.44
CA LYS A 384 33.43 -22.04 27.49
C LYS A 384 34.70 -21.33 26.99
N LYS A 385 35.81 -21.56 27.70
CA LYS A 385 37.15 -21.00 27.41
C LYS A 385 37.96 -21.93 26.50
N LYS A 386 38.88 -21.34 25.74
CA LYS A 386 40.33 -21.64 25.60
C LYS A 386 40.96 -20.45 24.83
N ASP A 387 41.83 -19.67 25.45
CA ASP A 387 43.30 -19.83 25.58
C ASP A 387 44.08 -19.49 24.29
N LEU A 388 45.29 -18.92 24.30
CA LEU A 388 45.90 -17.90 25.18
C LEU A 388 47.23 -17.47 24.53
N SER A 389 47.36 -16.24 24.02
CA SER A 389 48.69 -15.66 23.74
C SER A 389 48.68 -14.13 23.72
N GLN A 390 49.33 -13.59 24.76
CA GLN A 390 49.84 -12.22 24.88
C GLN A 390 50.85 -11.89 23.73
N LYS A 391 51.23 -10.65 23.41
CA LYS A 391 51.62 -9.53 24.31
C LYS A 391 51.71 -8.18 23.54
N MET A 392 51.38 -7.08 24.24
CA MET A 392 51.79 -5.64 24.06
C MET A 392 51.66 -5.00 22.66
N LEU A 393 50.93 -3.89 22.49
CA LEU A 393 51.31 -2.57 23.04
C LEU A 393 50.11 -1.66 23.37
N HIS A 394 50.38 -0.61 24.14
CA HIS A 394 49.46 0.37 24.73
C HIS A 394 48.67 1.19 23.67
N GLY A 395 47.46 1.71 23.92
CA GLY A 395 46.59 1.51 25.08
C GLY A 395 45.40 2.50 25.08
N ILE A 396 44.17 1.97 25.15
CA ILE A 396 42.91 2.62 25.58
C ILE A 396 42.03 1.50 26.18
N THR A 397 41.25 1.80 27.20
CA THR A 397 40.65 0.78 28.10
C THR A 397 39.54 -0.05 27.44
N LYS A 398 39.69 -1.38 27.53
CA LYS A 398 38.85 -2.43 26.92
C LYS A 398 37.41 -2.54 27.46
N LYS A 399 36.88 -1.52 28.14
CA LYS A 399 35.57 -1.50 28.81
C LYS A 399 34.55 -0.52 28.21
N GLN A 400 34.95 0.27 27.19
CA GLN A 400 34.03 1.10 26.39
C GLN A 400 33.84 0.57 24.95
N ALA A 401 34.67 -0.36 24.51
CA ALA A 401 34.68 -0.89 23.13
C ALA A 401 33.75 -2.10 22.91
N THR A 402 32.67 -2.25 23.69
CA THR A 402 31.82 -3.48 23.68
C THR A 402 30.32 -3.21 23.54
N GLU A 403 29.88 -1.95 23.40
CA GLU A 403 28.45 -1.60 23.27
C GLU A 403 28.02 -1.16 21.86
N MET A 404 28.93 -1.10 20.88
CA MET A 404 28.59 -0.78 19.49
C MET A 404 29.18 -1.81 18.52
N GLY A 405 28.30 -2.63 17.95
CA GLY A 405 28.62 -3.58 16.87
C GLY A 405 28.87 -2.92 15.51
N VAL A 406 29.53 -1.76 15.49
CA VAL A 406 29.86 -0.96 14.32
C VAL A 406 31.29 -0.44 14.51
N ASN A 407 32.27 -1.21 14.04
CA ASN A 407 33.61 -0.73 13.69
C ASN A 407 34.44 -1.88 13.10
N LYS A 408 34.46 -1.99 11.76
CA LYS A 408 35.42 -2.85 11.04
C LYS A 408 35.76 -2.43 9.60
N LEU A 409 35.01 -1.53 8.95
CA LEU A 409 35.28 -1.11 7.56
C LEU A 409 36.43 -0.10 7.41
N ASN A 410 36.60 0.87 8.32
CA ASN A 410 37.59 1.98 8.21
C ASN A 410 39.08 1.54 8.16
N LYS A 411 39.38 0.25 8.04
CA LYS A 411 40.74 -0.30 7.83
C LYS A 411 40.89 -1.18 6.59
N GLU A 412 39.83 -1.37 5.80
CA GLU A 412 39.82 -2.25 4.63
C GLU A 412 39.50 -1.54 3.31
N ILE A 413 39.01 -0.29 3.34
CA ILE A 413 38.62 0.48 2.16
C ILE A 413 39.54 1.70 2.02
N ASP A 414 40.15 1.86 0.85
CA ASP A 414 41.00 3.01 0.50
C ASP A 414 40.34 3.89 -0.59
N VAL A 415 39.40 3.32 -1.37
CA VAL A 415 38.80 3.93 -2.56
C VAL A 415 37.27 3.87 -2.48
N VAL A 416 36.60 4.96 -2.84
CA VAL A 416 35.13 5.02 -2.93
C VAL A 416 34.74 5.46 -4.34
N ILE A 417 33.96 4.63 -5.02
CA ILE A 417 33.51 4.84 -6.39
C ILE A 417 32.03 5.20 -6.37
N PHE A 418 31.61 6.28 -7.01
CA PHE A 418 30.22 6.74 -7.05
C PHE A 418 29.63 6.59 -8.46
N ASP A 419 28.46 5.97 -8.58
CA ASP A 419 27.58 6.28 -9.73
C ASP A 419 27.03 7.72 -9.61
N MET A 420 26.47 8.26 -10.69
CA MET A 420 25.93 9.62 -10.75
C MET A 420 24.39 9.66 -10.67
N ASP A 421 23.70 8.84 -11.47
CA ASP A 421 22.29 9.03 -11.85
C ASP A 421 21.37 8.19 -10.97
N GLY A 422 20.74 8.85 -9.99
CA GLY A 422 20.07 8.16 -8.90
C GLY A 422 20.93 8.02 -7.65
N THR A 423 22.25 8.18 -7.75
CA THR A 423 23.18 8.13 -6.61
C THR A 423 23.62 9.52 -6.12
N LEU A 424 24.10 10.39 -7.01
CA LEU A 424 24.51 11.77 -6.67
C LEU A 424 23.40 12.78 -6.97
N ILE A 425 22.72 12.62 -8.11
CA ILE A 425 21.63 13.50 -8.60
C ILE A 425 20.29 12.76 -8.69
N ASP A 426 19.19 13.47 -8.41
CA ASP A 426 17.81 13.01 -8.56
C ASP A 426 17.33 13.19 -10.01
N SER A 427 17.94 12.43 -10.94
CA SER A 427 17.63 12.52 -12.37
C SER A 427 16.44 11.64 -12.79
N ILE A 428 16.12 10.58 -12.04
CA ILE A 428 15.09 9.59 -12.40
C ILE A 428 13.70 10.20 -12.69
N PRO A 429 13.18 11.19 -11.95
CA PRO A 429 11.90 11.83 -12.28
C PRO A 429 11.90 12.49 -13.67
N LEU A 430 13.04 13.05 -14.08
CA LEU A 430 13.20 13.68 -15.39
C LEU A 430 13.38 12.63 -16.49
N HIS A 431 14.18 11.57 -16.27
CA HIS A 431 14.27 10.43 -17.19
C HIS A 431 12.89 9.80 -17.45
N LYS A 432 12.10 9.60 -16.39
CA LYS A 432 10.73 9.07 -16.47
C LYS A 432 9.85 9.94 -17.37
N LYS A 433 9.83 11.27 -17.15
CA LYS A 433 9.06 12.22 -17.96
C LYS A 433 9.46 12.17 -19.44
N THR A 434 10.77 12.16 -19.72
CA THR A 434 11.26 12.04 -21.10
C THR A 434 10.84 10.72 -21.76
N TYR A 435 10.88 9.60 -21.04
CA TYR A 435 10.41 8.33 -21.61
C TYR A 435 8.90 8.31 -21.80
N GLU A 436 8.11 8.92 -20.92
CA GLU A 436 6.65 9.05 -21.09
C GLU A 436 6.31 9.83 -22.38
N GLU A 437 6.96 10.98 -22.62
CA GLU A 437 6.83 11.77 -23.86
C GLU A 437 7.29 11.02 -25.13
N ILE A 438 8.33 10.18 -25.00
CA ILE A 438 8.85 9.38 -26.12
C ILE A 438 7.95 8.17 -26.43
N PHE A 439 7.33 7.56 -25.42
CA PHE A 439 6.39 6.46 -25.58
C PHE A 439 5.06 6.92 -26.21
N GLU A 440 4.58 8.10 -25.84
CA GLU A 440 3.39 8.73 -26.43
C GLU A 440 3.57 8.97 -27.94
N GLU A 441 4.73 9.46 -28.38
CA GLU A 441 5.08 9.62 -29.81
C GLU A 441 5.20 8.30 -30.59
N MET A 442 5.38 7.16 -29.91
CA MET A 442 5.45 5.83 -30.53
C MET A 442 4.09 5.11 -30.60
N ASP A 443 3.04 5.71 -30.04
CA ASP A 443 1.74 5.06 -29.76
C ASP A 443 1.90 3.79 -28.88
N ILE A 444 2.90 3.77 -27.99
CA ILE A 444 3.16 2.68 -27.04
C ILE A 444 2.70 3.12 -25.65
N PRO A 445 1.72 2.45 -25.01
CA PRO A 445 1.29 2.81 -23.66
C PRO A 445 2.45 2.73 -22.66
N PHE A 446 2.77 3.88 -22.03
CA PHE A 446 3.76 3.99 -20.97
C PHE A 446 3.26 3.31 -19.68
N THR A 447 4.14 2.54 -19.02
CA THR A 447 3.91 2.00 -17.67
C THR A 447 5.20 2.06 -16.87
N LEU A 448 5.09 2.01 -15.53
CA LEU A 448 6.26 1.98 -14.64
C LEU A 448 7.10 0.71 -14.88
N ASP A 449 6.48 -0.45 -15.03
CA ASP A 449 7.18 -1.71 -15.29
C ASP A 449 8.06 -1.62 -16.55
N LYS A 450 7.53 -1.05 -17.66
CA LYS A 450 8.30 -0.81 -18.89
C LYS A 450 9.45 0.17 -18.69
N PHE A 451 9.28 1.19 -17.85
CA PHE A 451 10.34 2.12 -17.51
C PHE A 451 11.42 1.44 -16.65
N GLU A 452 11.06 0.66 -15.63
CA GLU A 452 12.01 -0.10 -14.80
C GLU A 452 12.83 -1.10 -15.64
N GLU A 453 12.22 -1.74 -16.64
CA GLU A 453 12.93 -2.65 -17.55
C GLU A 453 14.03 -1.96 -18.35
N ILE A 454 13.82 -0.72 -18.83
CA ILE A 454 14.75 0.00 -19.73
C ILE A 454 15.65 1.01 -19.01
N ASN A 455 15.31 1.43 -17.80
CA ASN A 455 16.09 2.40 -17.03
C ASN A 455 17.48 1.83 -16.69
N GLY A 456 18.52 2.67 -16.76
CA GLY A 456 19.91 2.23 -16.56
C GLY A 456 20.45 1.24 -17.61
N ARG A 457 19.78 1.08 -18.76
CA ARG A 457 20.35 0.44 -19.95
C ARG A 457 21.01 1.46 -20.87
N ASP A 458 21.85 0.96 -21.77
CA ASP A 458 22.25 1.68 -22.98
C ASP A 458 21.02 2.16 -23.76
N ILE A 459 21.01 3.44 -24.15
CA ILE A 459 19.84 4.11 -24.77
C ILE A 459 19.41 3.41 -26.06
N ARG A 460 20.36 2.96 -26.89
CA ARG A 460 20.05 2.32 -28.16
C ARG A 460 19.41 0.95 -27.92
N LYS A 461 20.01 0.14 -27.04
CA LYS A 461 19.47 -1.16 -26.62
C LYS A 461 18.12 -1.05 -25.93
N SER A 462 17.82 0.07 -25.26
CA SER A 462 16.48 0.33 -24.72
C SER A 462 15.44 0.43 -25.83
N PHE A 463 15.72 1.18 -26.91
CA PHE A 463 14.78 1.33 -28.02
C PHE A 463 14.71 0.11 -28.94
N GLU A 464 15.81 -0.63 -29.10
CA GLU A 464 15.82 -1.95 -29.74
C GLU A 464 14.92 -2.92 -28.95
N TYR A 465 15.11 -3.02 -27.63
CA TYR A 465 14.28 -3.85 -26.74
C TYR A 465 12.79 -3.45 -26.75
N ILE A 466 12.48 -2.15 -26.76
CA ILE A 466 11.09 -1.67 -26.87
C ILE A 466 10.47 -2.14 -28.18
N LYS A 467 11.18 -2.00 -29.30
CA LYS A 467 10.68 -2.40 -30.62
C LYS A 467 10.44 -3.91 -30.72
N GLU A 468 11.32 -4.71 -30.11
CA GLU A 468 11.21 -6.17 -30.05
C GLU A 468 10.05 -6.66 -29.17
N ASN A 469 9.83 -6.04 -27.99
CA ASN A 469 8.93 -6.58 -26.96
C ASN A 469 7.56 -5.87 -26.92
N TYR A 470 7.48 -4.63 -27.39
CA TYR A 470 6.27 -3.79 -27.32
C TYR A 470 5.76 -3.33 -28.71
N GLY A 471 6.51 -3.57 -29.79
CA GLY A 471 6.14 -3.19 -31.14
C GLY A 471 6.27 -1.67 -31.38
N GLY A 472 5.37 -1.12 -32.19
CA GLY A 472 5.33 0.29 -32.57
C GLY A 472 6.09 0.62 -33.88
N GLU A 473 5.52 1.49 -34.71
CA GLU A 473 6.15 1.96 -35.95
C GLU A 473 7.01 3.21 -35.68
N PHE A 474 8.19 3.00 -35.09
CA PHE A 474 9.14 4.10 -34.84
C PHE A 474 10.57 3.81 -35.32
N ASP A 475 11.31 4.90 -35.52
CA ASP A 475 12.73 4.90 -35.86
C ASP A 475 13.58 4.97 -34.59
N VAL A 476 14.28 3.86 -34.30
CA VAL A 476 15.19 3.71 -33.16
C VAL A 476 16.27 4.80 -33.14
N SER A 477 16.74 5.26 -34.30
CA SER A 477 17.78 6.30 -34.40
C SER A 477 17.24 7.67 -34.01
N LYS A 478 16.00 8.00 -34.39
CA LYS A 478 15.35 9.26 -33.98
C LYS A 478 15.03 9.26 -32.48
N ALA A 479 14.52 8.14 -31.96
CA ALA A 479 14.26 7.97 -30.53
C ALA A 479 15.54 8.09 -29.70
N TYR A 480 16.63 7.48 -30.18
CA TYR A 480 17.97 7.59 -29.59
C TYR A 480 18.47 9.04 -29.55
N GLU A 481 18.45 9.78 -30.66
CA GLU A 481 18.91 11.18 -30.68
C GLU A 481 18.00 12.10 -29.83
N LYS A 482 16.68 11.88 -29.80
CA LYS A 482 15.77 12.60 -28.91
C LYS A 482 16.11 12.35 -27.44
N LYS A 483 16.31 11.08 -27.02
CA LYS A 483 16.69 10.75 -25.65
C LYS A 483 18.06 11.29 -25.28
N LYS A 484 19.04 11.22 -26.20
CA LYS A 484 20.39 11.77 -26.03
C LYS A 484 20.38 13.29 -25.83
N LYS A 485 19.58 14.03 -26.60
CA LYS A 485 19.38 15.47 -26.37
C LYS A 485 18.77 15.73 -24.99
N ALA A 486 17.70 15.02 -24.64
CA ALA A 486 17.05 15.17 -23.34
C ALA A 486 17.97 14.79 -22.17
N ASN A 487 18.90 13.84 -22.33
CA ASN A 487 19.92 13.51 -21.33
C ASN A 487 20.83 14.71 -21.01
N ILE A 488 21.24 15.50 -22.01
CA ILE A 488 21.95 16.77 -21.78
C ILE A 488 21.09 17.72 -20.95
N GLU A 489 19.83 17.92 -21.35
CA GLU A 489 18.88 18.79 -20.62
C GLU A 489 18.65 18.29 -19.17
N ILE A 490 18.63 16.97 -18.93
CA ILE A 490 18.54 16.36 -17.60
C ILE A 490 19.79 16.69 -16.77
N SER A 491 21.00 16.51 -17.31
CA SER A 491 22.26 16.82 -16.61
C SER A 491 22.37 18.31 -16.19
N GLU A 492 21.69 19.19 -16.91
CA GLU A 492 21.64 20.63 -16.64
C GLU A 492 20.58 21.01 -15.58
N ASN A 493 19.56 20.17 -15.36
CA ASN A 493 18.40 20.49 -14.50
C ASN A 493 18.23 19.58 -13.27
N ALA A 494 18.70 18.33 -13.27
CA ALA A 494 18.55 17.39 -12.15
C ALA A 494 19.26 17.88 -10.88
N ASP A 495 18.60 17.90 -9.73
CA ASP A 495 19.19 18.41 -8.48
C ASP A 495 20.10 17.37 -7.81
N LEU A 496 21.12 17.83 -7.07
CA LEU A 496 21.85 16.93 -6.16
C LEU A 496 20.93 16.42 -5.06
N PHE A 497 21.11 15.14 -4.69
CA PHE A 497 20.53 14.64 -3.44
C PHE A 497 21.04 15.46 -2.23
N PRO A 498 20.20 15.65 -1.19
CA PRO A 498 20.59 16.40 -0.02
C PRO A 498 21.89 15.87 0.61
N GLN A 499 22.78 16.79 0.97
CA GLN A 499 24.07 16.53 1.63
C GLN A 499 25.16 15.87 0.76
N THR A 500 24.90 15.54 -0.51
CA THR A 500 25.89 14.92 -1.41
C THR A 500 27.25 15.64 -1.43
N LYS A 501 27.27 16.97 -1.62
CA LYS A 501 28.52 17.76 -1.66
C LYS A 501 29.28 17.72 -0.32
N GLU A 502 28.59 17.88 0.81
CA GLU A 502 29.20 17.79 2.14
C GLU A 502 29.84 16.42 2.40
N ILE A 503 29.16 15.33 2.01
CA ILE A 503 29.66 13.97 2.17
C ILE A 503 30.89 13.72 1.30
N LEU A 504 30.86 14.10 0.02
CA LEU A 504 32.01 13.97 -0.87
C LEU A 504 33.23 14.73 -0.35
N GLU A 505 33.04 15.99 0.07
CA GLU A 505 34.11 16.78 0.68
C GLU A 505 34.65 16.14 1.97
N LYS A 506 33.77 15.62 2.82
CA LYS A 506 34.14 14.98 4.11
C LYS A 506 34.91 13.68 3.89
N LEU A 507 34.53 12.85 2.92
CA LEU A 507 35.25 11.64 2.56
C LEU A 507 36.65 11.96 2.04
N LYS A 508 36.77 12.95 1.13
CA LYS A 508 38.07 13.43 0.64
C LYS A 508 38.94 13.98 1.78
N LYS A 509 38.37 14.80 2.69
CA LYS A 509 39.06 15.30 3.90
C LYS A 509 39.47 14.18 4.87
N SER A 510 38.81 13.02 4.82
CA SER A 510 39.13 11.83 5.60
C SER A 510 40.18 10.92 4.95
N GLY A 511 40.71 11.28 3.77
CA GLY A 511 41.77 10.57 3.07
C GLY A 511 41.32 9.52 2.03
N TYR A 512 40.02 9.37 1.80
CA TYR A 512 39.50 8.46 0.76
C TYR A 512 39.75 9.01 -0.65
N ARG A 513 40.19 8.12 -1.55
CA ARG A 513 40.30 8.41 -2.99
C ARG A 513 38.92 8.23 -3.63
N LEU A 514 38.43 9.24 -4.33
CA LEU A 514 37.06 9.27 -4.86
C LEU A 514 37.08 9.15 -6.38
N ILE A 515 36.25 8.26 -6.94
CA ILE A 515 36.12 8.04 -8.39
C ILE A 515 34.64 8.21 -8.77
N LEU A 516 34.38 8.78 -9.96
CA LEU A 516 33.05 8.80 -10.57
C LEU A 516 32.96 7.69 -11.63
N ALA A 517 31.87 6.92 -11.66
CA ALA A 517 31.69 5.79 -12.58
C ALA A 517 30.24 5.70 -13.06
N THR A 518 29.93 6.36 -14.18
CA THR A 518 28.56 6.58 -14.65
C THR A 518 28.28 5.94 -16.03
N SER A 519 27.00 5.66 -16.29
CA SER A 519 26.50 5.30 -17.63
C SER A 519 26.09 6.51 -18.49
N ALA A 520 26.32 7.74 -17.99
CA ALA A 520 26.18 8.98 -18.74
C ALA A 520 27.43 9.29 -19.58
N THR A 521 27.29 10.11 -20.63
CA THR A 521 28.43 10.58 -21.44
C THR A 521 29.32 11.57 -20.66
N GLN A 522 30.54 11.77 -21.16
CA GLN A 522 31.50 12.75 -20.63
C GLN A 522 30.90 14.15 -20.52
N LYS A 523 30.05 14.55 -21.48
CA LYS A 523 29.39 15.87 -21.47
C LYS A 523 28.37 15.99 -20.34
N GLU A 524 27.57 14.95 -20.10
CA GLU A 524 26.58 14.93 -19.00
C GLU A 524 27.29 14.99 -17.63
N ALA A 525 28.34 14.18 -17.44
CA ALA A 525 29.14 14.19 -16.22
C ALA A 525 29.80 15.57 -15.98
N GLN A 526 30.36 16.19 -17.01
CA GLN A 526 30.94 17.54 -16.93
C GLN A 526 29.91 18.61 -16.56
N ASN A 527 28.69 18.53 -17.10
CA ASN A 527 27.59 19.45 -16.76
C ASN A 527 27.26 19.38 -15.26
N VAL A 528 27.11 18.16 -14.71
CA VAL A 528 26.84 17.94 -13.28
C VAL A 528 27.99 18.41 -12.39
N ILE A 529 29.23 18.02 -12.71
CA ILE A 529 30.44 18.41 -11.96
C ILE A 529 30.58 19.93 -11.92
N LYS A 530 30.35 20.62 -13.05
CA LYS A 530 30.46 22.07 -13.15
C LYS A 530 29.33 22.79 -12.40
N ARG A 531 28.07 22.37 -12.59
CA ARG A 531 26.89 23.03 -11.99
C ARG A 531 26.91 22.98 -10.46
N PHE A 532 27.43 21.91 -9.87
CA PHE A 532 27.49 21.73 -8.42
C PHE A 532 28.87 21.97 -7.80
N GLU A 533 29.83 22.43 -8.60
CA GLU A 533 31.22 22.72 -8.20
C GLU A 533 31.92 21.51 -7.56
N LEU A 534 31.71 20.31 -8.12
CA LEU A 534 32.38 19.08 -7.68
C LEU A 534 33.78 18.91 -8.30
N GLY A 535 34.30 19.98 -8.90
CA GLY A 535 35.61 20.01 -9.56
C GLY A 535 36.75 19.63 -8.61
N GLY A 536 37.58 18.67 -9.02
CA GLY A 536 38.69 18.18 -8.22
C GLY A 536 38.30 17.38 -6.98
N ILE A 537 37.01 17.06 -6.74
CA ILE A 537 36.61 16.08 -5.71
C ILE A 537 37.04 14.67 -6.12
N PHE A 538 36.70 14.29 -7.35
CA PHE A 538 37.05 13.00 -7.93
C PHE A 538 38.47 13.04 -8.53
N GLU A 539 39.21 11.95 -8.35
CA GLU A 539 40.55 11.75 -8.90
C GLU A 539 40.52 11.25 -10.35
N CYS A 540 39.51 10.45 -10.68
CA CYS A 540 39.24 9.90 -12.01
C CYS A 540 37.72 9.79 -12.23
N ALA A 541 37.30 9.80 -13.49
CA ALA A 541 35.92 9.58 -13.89
C ALA A 541 35.86 8.62 -15.09
N THR A 542 35.07 7.56 -14.98
CA THR A 542 34.70 6.66 -16.08
C THR A 542 33.27 6.96 -16.51
N THR A 543 33.08 7.08 -17.82
CA THR A 543 31.82 7.47 -18.46
C THR A 543 31.45 6.48 -19.56
N ALA A 544 30.26 6.64 -20.15
CA ALA A 544 29.81 5.80 -21.26
C ALA A 544 30.71 5.91 -22.51
N ASP A 545 31.43 7.02 -22.69
CA ASP A 545 32.32 7.23 -23.84
C ASP A 545 33.64 6.44 -23.71
N ASP A 546 34.02 6.07 -22.48
CA ASP A 546 35.28 5.38 -22.19
C ASP A 546 35.16 3.84 -22.34
N ILE A 547 33.94 3.28 -22.28
CA ILE A 547 33.70 1.83 -22.16
C ILE A 547 32.92 1.23 -23.34
N LYS A 548 33.32 0.03 -23.78
CA LYS A 548 32.62 -0.72 -24.84
C LYS A 548 31.38 -1.49 -24.39
N LYS A 549 31.21 -1.67 -23.07
CA LYS A 549 30.14 -2.49 -22.48
C LYS A 549 29.63 -1.83 -21.19
N SER A 550 28.35 -1.46 -21.19
CA SER A 550 27.65 -0.87 -20.05
C SER A 550 27.28 -1.89 -18.96
N LYS A 551 26.86 -1.40 -17.79
CA LYS A 551 26.31 -2.19 -16.67
C LYS A 551 25.24 -3.19 -17.19
N PRO A 552 25.25 -4.47 -16.76
CA PRO A 552 26.01 -5.07 -15.66
C PRO A 552 27.42 -5.60 -16.04
N HIS A 553 28.06 -5.11 -17.11
CA HIS A 553 29.49 -5.38 -17.29
C HIS A 553 30.32 -4.55 -16.29
N PRO A 554 31.39 -5.10 -15.67
CA PRO A 554 32.15 -4.41 -14.62
C PRO A 554 33.02 -3.23 -15.12
N SER A 555 33.28 -3.12 -16.43
CA SER A 555 34.23 -2.15 -17.01
C SER A 555 34.09 -0.70 -16.55
N VAL A 556 32.88 -0.22 -16.26
CA VAL A 556 32.65 1.14 -15.75
C VAL A 556 33.32 1.40 -14.39
N PHE A 557 33.55 0.36 -13.59
CA PHE A 557 34.25 0.44 -12.31
C PHE A 557 35.72 0.04 -12.40
N GLU A 558 36.08 -0.81 -13.38
CA GLU A 558 37.45 -1.29 -13.57
C GLU A 558 38.35 -0.23 -14.25
N GLU A 559 37.86 0.53 -15.23
CA GLU A 559 38.67 1.45 -16.06
C GLU A 559 39.53 2.43 -15.24
N CYS A 560 38.91 3.23 -14.35
CA CYS A 560 39.64 4.15 -13.47
C CYS A 560 40.47 3.44 -12.38
N ILE A 561 40.12 2.21 -12.00
CA ILE A 561 40.85 1.44 -10.99
C ILE A 561 42.14 0.88 -11.57
N ASP A 562 42.08 0.29 -12.77
CA ASP A 562 43.24 -0.20 -13.51
C ASP A 562 44.17 0.97 -13.91
N ALA A 563 43.61 2.07 -14.41
CA ALA A 563 44.38 3.26 -14.78
C ALA A 563 45.12 3.92 -13.60
N LEU A 564 44.57 3.84 -12.39
CA LEU A 564 45.19 4.33 -11.15
C LEU A 564 45.96 3.25 -10.36
N ASN A 565 46.01 2.01 -10.88
CA ASN A 565 46.64 0.83 -10.28
C ASN A 565 46.16 0.57 -8.82
N LEU A 566 44.84 0.46 -8.64
CA LEU A 566 44.16 0.31 -7.34
C LEU A 566 43.67 -1.13 -7.11
N ASP A 567 43.39 -1.49 -5.86
CA ASP A 567 42.90 -2.84 -5.50
C ASP A 567 41.36 -2.83 -5.41
N ASN A 568 40.70 -3.57 -6.31
CA ASN A 568 39.23 -3.79 -6.30
C ASN A 568 38.72 -4.23 -4.91
N LYS A 569 39.50 -5.03 -4.16
CA LYS A 569 39.09 -5.54 -2.85
C LYS A 569 39.05 -4.46 -1.76
N LYS A 570 39.70 -3.33 -2.01
CA LYS A 570 39.70 -2.12 -1.16
C LYS A 570 38.79 -1.01 -1.69
N SER A 571 37.96 -1.32 -2.68
CA SER A 571 37.01 -0.38 -3.27
C SER A 571 35.60 -0.60 -2.73
N LEU A 572 34.91 0.50 -2.41
CA LEU A 572 33.49 0.53 -2.10
C LEU A 572 32.75 1.30 -3.20
N VAL A 573 31.88 0.61 -3.94
CA VAL A 573 30.97 1.24 -4.91
C VAL A 573 29.73 1.77 -4.20
N ILE A 574 29.31 2.98 -4.54
CA ILE A 574 28.06 3.63 -4.13
C ILE A 574 27.17 3.70 -5.37
N GLU A 575 25.97 3.16 -5.27
CA GLU A 575 25.12 2.82 -6.43
C GLU A 575 23.64 2.75 -6.00
N ASP A 576 22.69 2.93 -6.92
CA ASP A 576 21.25 2.85 -6.62
C ASP A 576 20.49 1.81 -7.46
N SER A 577 21.15 1.14 -8.43
CA SER A 577 20.53 0.20 -9.34
C SER A 577 20.98 -1.27 -9.16
N PRO A 578 20.08 -2.27 -9.37
CA PRO A 578 20.47 -3.68 -9.37
C PRO A 578 21.53 -4.02 -10.43
N ARG A 579 21.53 -3.34 -11.58
CA ARG A 579 22.50 -3.54 -12.67
C ARG A 579 23.90 -3.07 -12.28
N GLY A 580 24.00 -1.99 -11.52
CA GLY A 580 25.27 -1.49 -10.99
C GLY A 580 25.77 -2.31 -9.81
N ILE A 581 24.89 -2.79 -8.92
CA ILE A 581 25.25 -3.78 -7.89
C ILE A 581 25.86 -5.02 -8.55
N GLU A 582 25.22 -5.56 -9.59
CA GLU A 582 25.73 -6.71 -10.32
C GLU A 582 27.10 -6.43 -10.97
N ALA A 583 27.30 -5.26 -11.58
CA ALA A 583 28.59 -4.85 -12.14
C ALA A 583 29.68 -4.73 -11.05
N ALA A 584 29.38 -4.11 -9.89
CA ALA A 584 30.33 -3.97 -8.78
C ALA A 584 30.74 -5.33 -8.19
N LYS A 585 29.78 -6.25 -8.04
CA LYS A 585 30.04 -7.63 -7.62
C LYS A 585 30.89 -8.39 -8.63
N ARG A 586 30.65 -8.22 -9.93
CA ARG A 586 31.47 -8.83 -11.01
C ARG A 586 32.90 -8.29 -11.02
N ALA A 587 33.10 -7.02 -10.67
CA ALA A 587 34.43 -6.42 -10.48
C ALA A 587 35.13 -6.87 -9.19
N GLY A 588 34.48 -7.65 -8.32
CA GLY A 588 35.03 -8.12 -7.05
C GLY A 588 35.09 -7.06 -5.94
N MET A 589 34.32 -5.98 -6.08
CA MET A 589 34.30 -4.84 -5.15
C MET A 589 33.20 -4.99 -4.09
N LYS A 590 33.33 -4.30 -2.96
CA LYS A 590 32.20 -4.12 -2.02
C LYS A 590 31.26 -3.06 -2.60
N VAL A 591 29.96 -3.15 -2.30
CA VAL A 591 28.97 -2.17 -2.76
C VAL A 591 27.99 -1.78 -1.65
N ALA A 592 27.80 -0.48 -1.46
CA ALA A 592 26.79 0.12 -0.61
C ALA A 592 25.71 0.76 -1.48
N ALA A 593 24.54 0.13 -1.54
CA ALA A 593 23.44 0.61 -2.35
C ALA A 593 22.64 1.70 -1.64
N VAL A 594 22.25 2.77 -2.33
CA VAL A 594 21.40 3.85 -1.80
C VAL A 594 19.97 3.64 -2.31
N ALA A 595 18.99 3.60 -1.41
CA ALA A 595 17.59 3.32 -1.73
C ALA A 595 16.82 4.56 -2.23
N THR A 596 17.43 5.31 -3.15
CA THR A 596 16.90 6.53 -3.79
C THR A 596 15.95 6.24 -4.94
N THR A 597 16.28 5.25 -5.79
CA THR A 597 15.56 4.96 -7.03
C THR A 597 14.83 3.62 -6.99
N HIS A 598 15.43 2.62 -6.33
CA HIS A 598 14.88 1.28 -6.13
C HIS A 598 14.67 1.01 -4.63
N ASN A 599 13.77 0.09 -4.32
CA ASN A 599 13.53 -0.30 -2.94
C ASN A 599 14.63 -1.26 -2.41
N LYS A 600 14.78 -1.34 -1.09
CA LYS A 600 15.83 -2.17 -0.45
C LYS A 600 15.79 -3.67 -0.80
N GLU A 601 14.66 -4.21 -1.27
CA GLU A 601 14.53 -5.63 -1.66
C GLU A 601 15.08 -5.88 -3.08
N GLN A 602 14.98 -4.89 -3.97
CA GLN A 602 15.66 -4.87 -5.28
C GLN A 602 17.19 -4.72 -5.12
N LEU A 603 17.63 -4.02 -4.07
CA LEU A 603 19.04 -3.74 -3.78
C LEU A 603 19.71 -4.74 -2.82
N ARG A 604 19.04 -5.86 -2.50
CA ARG A 604 19.47 -6.82 -1.47
C ARG A 604 20.80 -7.54 -1.74
N GLU A 605 21.26 -7.55 -2.99
CA GLU A 605 22.51 -8.21 -3.40
C GLU A 605 23.74 -7.33 -3.06
N ALA A 606 23.54 -6.11 -2.55
CA ALA A 606 24.60 -5.24 -2.05
C ALA A 606 25.09 -5.63 -0.64
N ASP A 607 26.34 -5.27 -0.31
CA ASP A 607 26.91 -5.52 1.02
C ASP A 607 26.30 -4.62 2.11
N TYR A 608 25.90 -3.41 1.73
CA TYR A 608 25.24 -2.43 2.59
C TYR A 608 24.07 -1.80 1.83
N ILE A 609 23.01 -1.42 2.55
CA ILE A 609 21.84 -0.74 1.96
C ILE A 609 21.49 0.48 2.83
N LEU A 610 21.63 1.65 2.23
CA LEU A 610 21.55 2.96 2.86
C LEU A 610 20.22 3.63 2.52
N ASP A 611 19.63 4.32 3.49
CA ASP A 611 18.43 5.15 3.26
C ASP A 611 18.75 6.48 2.54
N SER A 612 20.01 6.91 2.55
CA SER A 612 20.49 8.11 1.85
C SER A 612 22.02 8.13 1.77
N ILE A 613 22.57 8.93 0.86
CA ILE A 613 24.03 9.13 0.71
C ILE A 613 24.72 9.57 2.01
N LYS A 614 23.99 10.25 2.91
CA LYS A 614 24.49 10.65 4.24
C LYS A 614 24.91 9.46 5.10
N GLU A 615 24.31 8.28 4.91
CA GLU A 615 24.62 7.12 5.74
C GLU A 615 25.98 6.50 5.44
N ILE A 616 26.66 6.91 4.36
CA ILE A 616 28.06 6.52 4.06
C ILE A 616 28.99 6.91 5.21
N GLU A 617 28.71 8.00 5.95
CA GLU A 617 29.45 8.36 7.17
C GLU A 617 29.50 7.17 8.15
N LYS A 618 28.38 6.48 8.36
CA LYS A 618 28.30 5.34 9.30
C LYS A 618 29.13 4.13 8.86
N LEU A 619 29.57 4.09 7.60
CA LEU A 619 30.41 3.02 7.05
C LEU A 619 31.91 3.39 7.02
N LEU A 620 32.24 4.69 6.92
CA LEU A 620 33.58 5.17 6.57
C LEU A 620 34.15 6.29 7.48
N VAL A 621 33.31 7.02 8.23
CA VAL A 621 33.71 8.21 9.03
C VAL A 621 32.99 8.30 10.39
#